data_AF-A0A3P6QUV8-F1
#
_entry.id   AF-A0A3P6QUV8-F1
#
_cell.length_a   1.000
_cell.length_b   1.000
_cell.length_c   1.000
_cell.angle_alpha   90.00
_cell.angle_beta   90.00
_cell.angle_gamma   90.00
#
_symmetry.space_group_name_H-M   'P 1'
#
loop_
_entity.id
_entity.type
_entity.pdbx_description
1 polymer ?
#
loop_
_entity_poly.entity_id
_entity_poly.type
_entity_poly.pdbx_seq_one_letter_code
_entity_poly.pdbx_strand_id
1 'polypeptide(L)'
;MPPDAKVLLVIDNQAVDWSKYFRNPNEFPIRVEQADFPELDVICTENSLTVEINQPGRDPRTFCPQAAFVGPSAAHSQQSKTILRSMIAAGIPFVNSHTSMIAFMDKNNLV
;
A
#
# COMPACT_ATOMS: atom_id res chain seq x y z
N MET A 1 -20.12 -4.67 1.04
CA MET A 1 -19.22 -4.83 -0.13
C MET A 1 -19.33 -6.25 -0.63
N PRO A 2 -19.04 -6.53 -1.92
CA PRO A 2 -19.04 -7.91 -2.42
C PRO A 2 -18.03 -8.75 -1.63
N PRO A 3 -18.37 -9.97 -1.19
CA PRO A 3 -17.47 -10.86 -0.46
C PRO A 3 -16.16 -11.15 -1.20
N ASP A 4 -16.19 -11.03 -2.53
CA ASP A 4 -15.11 -11.45 -3.43
C ASP A 4 -14.24 -10.29 -3.94
N ALA A 5 -14.40 -9.08 -3.38
CA ALA A 5 -13.64 -7.92 -3.80
C ALA A 5 -12.15 -8.06 -3.50
N LYS A 6 -11.31 -7.84 -4.52
CA LYS A 6 -9.85 -7.87 -4.35
C LYS A 6 -9.37 -6.58 -3.68
N VAL A 7 -8.57 -6.69 -2.65
CA VAL A 7 -8.12 -5.53 -1.86
C VAL A 7 -6.79 -5.01 -2.38
N LEU A 8 -6.78 -3.77 -2.87
CA LEU A 8 -5.59 -3.05 -3.33
C LEU A 8 -5.22 -1.97 -2.32
N LEU A 9 -4.02 -2.06 -1.74
CA LEU A 9 -3.43 -0.98 -0.96
C LEU A 9 -2.86 0.08 -1.91
N VAL A 10 -3.30 1.33 -1.79
CA VAL A 10 -2.68 2.46 -2.48
C VAL A 10 -1.94 3.30 -1.45
N ILE A 11 -0.61 3.36 -1.58
CA ILE A 11 0.26 4.18 -0.77
C ILE A 11 0.50 5.51 -1.49
N ASP A 12 -0.29 6.52 -1.16
CA ASP A 12 -0.22 7.86 -1.76
C ASP A 12 -0.96 8.87 -0.85
N ASN A 13 -0.73 10.17 -1.07
CA ASN A 13 -1.48 11.20 -0.35
C ASN A 13 -2.97 11.24 -0.77
N GLN A 14 -3.79 12.01 -0.05
CA GLN A 14 -5.24 12.08 -0.28
C GLN A 14 -5.66 13.07 -1.38
N ALA A 15 -4.72 13.70 -2.10
CA ALA A 15 -5.05 14.68 -3.15
C ALA A 15 -5.68 14.02 -4.38
N VAL A 16 -5.33 12.77 -4.66
CA VAL A 16 -5.91 11.95 -5.74
C VAL A 16 -6.76 10.85 -5.13
N ASP A 17 -8.03 10.77 -5.52
CA ASP A 17 -8.92 9.68 -5.12
C ASP A 17 -8.75 8.48 -6.07
N TRP A 18 -7.83 7.57 -5.72
CA TRP A 18 -7.51 6.41 -6.54
C TRP A 18 -8.67 5.42 -6.68
N SER A 19 -9.64 5.44 -5.76
CA SER A 19 -10.84 4.59 -5.83
C SER A 19 -11.68 4.85 -7.08
N LYS A 20 -11.59 6.05 -7.66
CA LYS A 20 -12.28 6.40 -8.92
C LYS A 20 -11.62 5.76 -10.15
N TYR A 21 -10.31 5.56 -10.11
CA TYR A 21 -9.51 5.07 -11.24
C TYR A 21 -9.43 3.54 -11.28
N PHE A 22 -9.53 2.88 -10.13
CA PHE A 22 -9.57 1.42 -10.04
C PHE A 22 -10.98 0.81 -10.10
N ARG A 23 -11.99 1.60 -10.53
CA ARG A 23 -13.33 1.04 -10.79
C ARG A 23 -13.26 0.12 -11.99
N ASN A 24 -13.36 -1.18 -11.74
CA ASN A 24 -13.38 -2.20 -12.78
C ASN A 24 -14.79 -2.83 -12.88
N PRO A 25 -15.68 -2.31 -13.75
CA PRO A 25 -17.04 -2.81 -13.89
C PRO A 25 -17.13 -4.15 -14.63
N ASN A 26 -16.06 -4.59 -15.32
CA ASN A 26 -16.12 -5.67 -16.31
C ASN A 26 -15.49 -6.99 -15.85
N GLU A 27 -14.81 -7.03 -14.70
CA GLU A 27 -14.13 -8.23 -14.20
C GLU A 27 -14.52 -8.52 -12.74
N PHE A 28 -13.65 -8.16 -11.79
CA PHE A 28 -13.86 -8.36 -10.36
C PHE A 28 -13.83 -7.01 -9.64
N PRO A 29 -14.62 -6.86 -8.57
CA PRO A 29 -14.62 -5.64 -7.79
C PRO A 29 -13.25 -5.45 -7.11
N ILE A 30 -12.68 -4.25 -7.23
CA ILE A 30 -11.46 -3.86 -6.51
C ILE A 30 -11.87 -2.94 -5.36
N ARG A 31 -11.50 -3.31 -4.13
CA ARG A 31 -11.56 -2.44 -2.96
C ARG A 31 -10.24 -1.70 -2.84
N VAL A 32 -10.27 -0.39 -3.01
CA VAL A 32 -9.10 0.47 -2.79
C VAL A 32 -9.04 0.89 -1.32
N GLU A 33 -7.93 0.59 -0.68
CA GLU A 33 -7.59 1.07 0.65
C GLU A 33 -6.42 2.06 0.49
N GLN A 34 -6.69 3.36 0.65
CA GLN A 34 -5.70 4.41 0.41
C GLN A 34 -5.23 5.10 1.69
N ALA A 35 -3.92 5.22 1.85
CA ALA A 35 -3.25 5.92 2.94
C ALA A 35 -1.80 6.26 2.58
N ASP A 36 -1.18 7.23 3.27
CA ASP A 36 0.24 7.55 3.08
C ASP A 36 1.12 6.77 4.07
N PHE A 37 2.41 6.61 3.81
CA PHE A 37 3.33 5.82 4.65
C PHE A 37 3.27 6.14 6.15
N PRO A 38 3.20 7.41 6.60
CA PRO A 38 3.11 7.74 8.02
C PRO A 38 1.82 7.28 8.71
N GLU A 39 0.79 6.95 7.93
CA GLU A 39 -0.53 6.50 8.41
C GLU A 39 -0.60 4.96 8.50
N LEU A 40 0.45 4.25 8.11
CA LEU A 40 0.47 2.80 7.98
C LEU A 40 1.23 2.12 9.12
N ASP A 41 0.59 1.13 9.73
CA ASP A 41 1.20 0.12 10.57
C ASP A 41 1.00 -1.27 9.96
N VAL A 42 1.97 -2.17 10.14
CA VAL A 42 1.95 -3.51 9.55
C VAL A 42 2.31 -4.60 10.54
N ILE A 43 1.58 -5.72 10.47
CA ILE A 43 1.93 -6.98 11.11
C ILE A 43 2.16 -8.01 10.01
N CYS A 44 3.38 -8.56 9.97
CA CYS A 44 3.79 -9.55 8.97
C CYS A 44 4.01 -10.90 9.64
N THR A 45 3.41 -11.94 9.07
CA THR A 45 3.72 -13.34 9.37
C THR A 45 4.31 -14.00 8.11
N GLU A 46 4.69 -15.28 8.17
CA GLU A 46 5.19 -16.00 6.98
C GLU A 46 4.16 -16.05 5.83
N ASN A 47 2.86 -15.96 6.13
CA ASN A 47 1.79 -16.22 5.15
C ASN A 47 0.84 -15.03 4.97
N SER A 48 1.00 -13.95 5.73
CA SER A 48 0.05 -12.84 5.70
C SER A 48 0.70 -11.51 6.04
N LEU A 49 0.17 -10.46 5.42
CA LEU A 49 0.38 -9.09 5.81
C LEU A 49 -0.95 -8.50 6.26
N THR A 50 -1.01 -8.04 7.49
CA THR A 50 -2.12 -7.24 8.02
C THR A 50 -1.67 -5.79 8.05
N VAL A 51 -2.45 -4.91 7.45
CA VAL A 51 -2.20 -3.47 7.39
C VAL A 51 -3.26 -2.76 8.23
N GLU A 52 -2.83 -1.85 9.09
CA GLU A 52 -3.67 -0.89 9.78
C GLU A 52 -3.44 0.50 9.19
N ILE A 53 -4.53 1.20 8.89
CA ILE A 53 -4.51 2.63 8.54
C ILE A 53 -4.98 3.41 9.76
N ASN A 54 -4.11 4.30 10.25
CA ASN A 54 -4.39 5.23 11.32
C ASN A 54 -4.39 6.66 10.78
N GLN A 55 -5.58 7.15 10.44
CA GLN A 55 -5.79 8.49 9.88
C GLN A 55 -6.37 9.43 10.95
N PRO A 56 -5.80 10.63 11.13
CA PRO A 56 -6.35 11.61 12.06
C PRO A 56 -7.83 11.90 11.79
N GLY A 57 -8.67 11.76 12.81
CA GLY A 57 -10.11 12.01 12.70
C GLY A 57 -10.93 10.90 12.02
N ARG A 58 -10.34 9.71 11.81
CA ARG A 58 -11.04 8.50 11.34
C ARG A 58 -10.76 7.33 12.28
N ASP A 59 -11.71 6.42 12.38
CA ASP A 59 -11.48 5.18 13.11
C ASP A 59 -10.39 4.34 12.41
N PRO A 60 -9.45 3.75 13.18
CA PRO A 60 -8.47 2.84 12.63
C PRO A 60 -9.14 1.69 11.90
N ARG A 61 -8.53 1.26 10.79
CA ARG A 61 -9.09 0.16 9.98
C ARG A 61 -8.01 -0.79 9.54
N THR A 62 -8.33 -2.08 9.63
CA THR A 62 -7.39 -3.17 9.41
C THR A 62 -7.84 -4.05 8.25
N PHE A 63 -6.91 -4.50 7.41
CA PHE A 63 -7.19 -5.39 6.28
C PHE A 63 -5.93 -6.14 5.83
N CYS A 64 -6.13 -7.19 5.04
CA CYS A 64 -5.05 -7.90 4.36
C CYS A 64 -5.08 -7.55 2.85
N PRO A 65 -4.11 -6.78 2.33
CA PRO A 65 -4.07 -6.46 0.91
C PRO A 65 -3.67 -7.69 0.08
N GLN A 66 -4.11 -7.72 -1.18
CA GLN A 66 -3.69 -8.74 -2.16
C GLN A 66 -2.69 -8.19 -3.18
N ALA A 67 -2.62 -6.87 -3.31
CA ALA A 67 -1.59 -6.17 -4.04
C ALA A 67 -1.42 -4.76 -3.44
N ALA A 68 -0.34 -4.08 -3.79
CA ALA A 68 -0.16 -2.67 -3.47
C ALA A 68 0.31 -1.83 -4.67
N PHE A 69 0.08 -0.53 -4.59
CA PHE A 69 0.57 0.47 -5.53
C PHE A 69 1.15 1.63 -4.73
N VAL A 70 2.41 1.98 -5.00
CA VAL A 70 3.06 3.15 -4.41
C VAL A 70 2.97 4.31 -5.41
N GLY A 71 2.14 5.29 -5.08
CA GLY A 71 1.89 6.45 -5.91
C GLY A 71 3.06 7.44 -5.92
N PRO A 72 3.09 8.34 -6.92
CA PRO A 72 4.17 9.30 -7.09
C PRO A 72 4.22 10.37 -5.98
N SER A 73 3.15 10.55 -5.21
CA SER A 73 3.07 11.55 -4.14
C SER A 73 3.16 10.93 -2.74
N ALA A 74 3.54 9.65 -2.64
CA ALA A 74 3.80 8.99 -1.37
C ALA A 74 4.93 9.70 -0.62
N ALA A 75 4.72 9.98 0.67
CA ALA A 75 5.70 10.69 1.46
C ALA A 75 6.95 9.84 1.71
N HIS A 76 8.11 10.51 1.78
CA HIS A 76 9.29 9.88 2.36
C HIS A 76 9.09 9.67 3.85
N SER A 77 9.10 8.41 4.29
CA SER A 77 9.03 8.06 5.70
C SER A 77 10.14 7.10 6.08
N GLN A 78 10.63 7.18 7.33
CA GLN A 78 11.64 6.26 7.84
C GLN A 78 11.11 4.82 7.88
N GLN A 79 9.80 4.64 8.06
CA GLN A 79 9.16 3.32 8.09
C GLN A 79 8.85 2.76 6.69
N SER A 80 8.97 3.54 5.61
CA SER A 80 8.68 3.08 4.24
C SER A 80 9.49 1.84 3.87
N LYS A 81 10.79 1.79 4.25
CA LYS A 81 11.66 0.62 4.01
C LYS A 81 11.17 -0.63 4.73
N THR A 82 10.71 -0.48 5.97
CA THR A 82 10.18 -1.59 6.78
C THR A 82 8.87 -2.11 6.19
N ILE A 83 7.93 -1.22 5.85
CA ILE A 83 6.65 -1.57 5.25
C ILE A 83 6.84 -2.31 3.91
N LEU A 84 7.71 -1.79 3.05
CA LEU A 84 8.03 -2.44 1.77
C LEU A 84 8.65 -3.82 1.97
N ARG A 85 9.57 -3.98 2.94
CA ARG A 85 10.14 -5.29 3.33
C ARG A 85 9.09 -6.27 3.84
N SER A 86 8.12 -5.81 4.63
CA SER A 86 7.01 -6.65 5.09
C SER A 86 6.13 -7.12 3.92
N MET A 87 5.85 -6.26 2.93
CA MET A 87 5.13 -6.68 1.72
C MET A 87 5.87 -7.77 0.95
N ILE A 88 7.20 -7.67 0.83
CA ILE A 88 8.02 -8.68 0.14
C ILE A 88 8.04 -9.99 0.92
N ALA A 89 8.24 -9.92 2.23
CA ALA A 89 8.27 -11.09 3.10
C ALA A 89 6.95 -11.87 3.06
N ALA A 90 5.81 -11.17 3.02
CA ALA A 90 4.48 -11.76 2.89
C ALA A 90 4.07 -12.09 1.44
N GLY A 91 4.95 -11.89 0.45
CA GLY A 91 4.66 -12.18 -0.95
C GLY A 91 3.58 -11.29 -1.59
N ILE A 92 3.34 -10.08 -1.06
CA ILE A 92 2.39 -9.12 -1.61
C ILE A 92 3.00 -8.48 -2.87
N PRO A 93 2.40 -8.67 -4.06
CA PRO A 93 2.88 -8.01 -5.28
C PRO A 93 2.59 -6.50 -5.22
N PHE A 94 3.52 -5.67 -5.68
CA PHE A 94 3.29 -4.24 -5.77
C PHE A 94 4.00 -3.56 -6.94
N VAL A 95 3.49 -2.38 -7.31
CA VAL A 95 4.06 -1.49 -8.33
C VAL A 95 4.55 -0.21 -7.63
N ASN A 96 5.77 0.28 -7.87
CA ASN A 96 6.80 -0.24 -8.77
C ASN A 96 7.55 -1.46 -8.20
N SER A 97 8.40 -2.10 -9.01
CA SER A 97 9.13 -3.32 -8.62
C SER A 97 9.97 -3.12 -7.35
N HIS A 98 10.17 -4.20 -6.60
CA HIS A 98 10.99 -4.19 -5.39
C HIS A 98 12.35 -3.49 -5.57
N THR A 99 13.06 -3.85 -6.64
CA THR A 99 14.39 -3.31 -6.97
C THR A 99 14.36 -1.79 -7.13
N SER A 100 13.36 -1.28 -7.85
CA SER A 100 13.22 0.17 -8.07
C SER A 100 12.93 0.91 -6.76
N MET A 101 12.02 0.40 -5.94
CA MET A 101 11.62 1.07 -4.70
C MET A 101 12.76 1.13 -3.69
N ILE A 102 13.54 0.05 -3.52
CA ILE A 102 14.71 0.08 -2.63
C ILE A 102 15.76 1.05 -3.14
N ALA A 103 16.02 1.07 -4.46
CA ALA A 103 16.99 1.97 -5.05
C ALA A 103 16.61 3.46 -4.85
N PHE A 104 15.34 3.82 -5.04
CA PHE A 104 14.84 5.19 -4.88
C PHE A 104 14.78 5.68 -3.42
N MET A 105 14.72 4.77 -2.45
CA MET A 105 14.71 5.13 -1.02
C MET A 105 16.11 5.34 -0.42
N ASP A 106 17.19 5.09 -1.18
CA ASP A 106 18.54 5.40 -0.76
C ASP A 106 19.04 6.65 -1.50
N LYS A 107 19.12 7.78 -0.79
CA LYS A 107 19.60 9.05 -1.36
C LYS A 107 21.00 8.93 -1.98
N ASN A 108 21.80 7.96 -1.53
CA ASN A 108 23.16 7.74 -2.03
C ASN A 108 23.21 7.01 -3.38
N ASN A 109 22.10 6.46 -3.88
CA ASN A 109 22.05 5.76 -5.17
C ASN A 109 21.65 6.68 -6.34
N LEU A 110 21.43 7.97 -6.08
CA LEU A 110 21.06 8.99 -7.08
C LEU A 110 22.16 10.04 -7.28
N VAL A 111 23.39 9.77 -6.82
CA VAL A 111 24.58 10.62 -6.98
C VAL A 111 25.62 9.88 -7.81
#